data_AF-A0A932XTC1-F1
#
_entry.id   AF-A0A932XTC1-F1
#
_cell.length_a   1.000
_cell.length_b   1.000
_cell.length_c   1.000
_cell.angle_alpha   90.00
_cell.angle_beta   90.00
_cell.angle_gamma   90.00
#
_symmetry.space_group_name_H-M   'P 1'
#
loop_
_entity.id
_entity.type
_entity.pdbx_description
1 polymer ?
#
loop_
_entity_poly.entity_id
_entity_poly.type
_entity_poly.pdbx_seq_one_letter_code
_entity_poly.pdbx_strand_id
1 'polypeptide(L)'
;RWRKPLRESLDWLRDELIEIYEFEGAKVFKDVWAARNDYIKMILSPSDKTQWEFFERHATRQLTHEEVGLSLKLLEIERHAMLMYTSCGWFFNDISGIETVQILRYAARAIQLASDITQKPLEEEFLQHLAKAKSNVPEFKTGRGVYKKLVKAVA
;
A
#
# COMPACT_ATOMS: atom_id res chain seq x y z
N ARG A 1 3.41 23.70 -0.15
CA ARG A 1 2.24 23.54 -1.06
C ARG A 1 1.99 22.09 -1.50
N TRP A 2 2.85 21.13 -1.16
CA TRP A 2 2.71 19.71 -1.56
C TRP A 2 2.11 18.79 -0.49
N ARG A 3 2.32 19.08 0.81
CA ARG A 3 1.90 18.21 1.93
C ARG A 3 0.40 17.89 1.93
N LYS A 4 -0.47 18.90 1.95
CA LYS A 4 -1.93 18.67 1.94
C LYS A 4 -2.36 17.84 0.72
N PRO A 5 -2.00 18.19 -0.53
CA PRO A 5 -2.32 17.34 -1.68
C PRO A 5 -1.73 15.93 -1.63
N LEU A 6 -0.51 15.75 -1.10
CA LEU A 6 0.06 14.42 -0.88
C LEU A 6 -0.81 13.62 0.10
N ARG A 7 -1.17 14.22 1.24
CA ARG A 7 -2.00 13.57 2.25
C ARG A 7 -3.34 13.14 1.67
N GLU A 8 -4.02 14.03 0.96
CA GLU A 8 -5.27 13.73 0.27
C GLU A 8 -5.12 12.60 -0.77
N SER A 9 -3.97 12.53 -1.46
CA SER A 9 -3.69 11.45 -2.42
C SER A 9 -3.50 10.10 -1.72
N LEU A 10 -2.80 10.08 -0.58
CA LEU A 10 -2.57 8.87 0.22
C LEU A 10 -3.83 8.42 0.95
N ASP A 11 -4.66 9.37 1.42
CA ASP A 11 -5.94 9.07 2.07
C ASP A 11 -6.90 8.44 1.06
N TRP A 12 -7.01 9.01 -0.15
CA TRP A 12 -7.80 8.42 -1.23
C TRP A 12 -7.31 7.00 -1.57
N LEU A 13 -6.00 6.80 -1.75
CA LEU A 13 -5.47 5.47 -2.06
C LEU A 13 -5.72 4.47 -0.92
N ARG A 14 -5.54 4.89 0.34
CA ARG A 14 -5.85 4.06 1.50
C ARG A 14 -7.31 3.60 1.45
N ASP A 15 -8.24 4.51 1.22
CA ASP A 15 -9.67 4.20 1.26
C ASP A 15 -10.05 3.19 0.15
N GLU A 16 -9.50 3.35 -1.07
CA GLU A 16 -9.66 2.37 -2.14
C GLU A 16 -9.07 0.99 -1.80
N LEU A 17 -7.90 0.95 -1.15
CA LEU A 17 -7.25 -0.30 -0.75
C LEU A 17 -8.02 -0.99 0.37
N ILE A 18 -8.60 -0.24 1.31
CA ILE A 18 -9.46 -0.77 2.37
C ILE A 18 -10.68 -1.46 1.78
N GLU A 19 -11.35 -0.84 0.80
CA GLU A 19 -12.50 -1.48 0.12
C GLU A 19 -12.13 -2.82 -0.51
N ILE A 20 -10.98 -2.87 -1.20
CA ILE A 20 -10.47 -4.10 -1.81
C ILE A 20 -10.13 -5.13 -0.73
N TYR A 21 -9.46 -4.71 0.34
CA TYR A 21 -9.06 -5.56 1.44
C TYR A 21 -10.27 -6.18 2.16
N GLU A 22 -11.27 -5.38 2.50
CA GLU A 22 -12.47 -5.86 3.17
C GLU A 22 -13.26 -6.82 2.28
N PHE A 23 -13.47 -6.46 1.00
CA PHE A 23 -14.27 -7.26 0.09
C PHE A 23 -13.62 -8.62 -0.24
N GLU A 24 -12.33 -8.63 -0.57
CA GLU A 24 -11.62 -9.86 -0.91
C GLU A 24 -11.23 -10.66 0.34
N GLY A 25 -10.83 -9.96 1.40
CA GLY A 25 -10.47 -10.56 2.68
C GLY A 25 -11.64 -11.27 3.34
N ALA A 26 -12.87 -10.75 3.24
CA ALA A 26 -14.06 -11.38 3.82
C ALA A 26 -14.35 -12.78 3.24
N LYS A 27 -13.82 -13.11 2.06
CA LYS A 27 -13.96 -14.44 1.45
C LYS A 27 -13.09 -15.49 2.13
N VAL A 28 -12.01 -15.09 2.80
CA VAL A 28 -10.98 -15.98 3.34
C VAL A 28 -10.74 -15.83 4.84
N PHE A 29 -10.95 -14.65 5.43
CA PHE A 29 -10.71 -14.38 6.86
C PHE A 29 -12.01 -14.32 7.66
N LYS A 30 -11.98 -14.85 8.88
CA LYS A 30 -13.07 -14.76 9.87
C LYS A 30 -13.35 -13.30 10.26
N ASP A 31 -12.26 -12.53 10.42
CA ASP A 31 -12.24 -11.10 10.70
C ASP A 31 -11.00 -10.52 10.03
N VAL A 32 -11.22 -9.68 9.00
CA VAL A 32 -10.16 -9.08 8.19
C VAL A 32 -9.28 -8.15 9.03
N TRP A 33 -9.85 -7.39 9.95
CA TRP A 33 -9.10 -6.43 10.75
C TRP A 33 -8.28 -7.11 11.85
N ALA A 34 -8.81 -8.16 12.44
CA ALA A 34 -8.04 -9.01 13.35
C ALA A 34 -6.87 -9.70 12.63
N ALA A 35 -7.09 -10.21 11.41
CA ALA A 35 -6.02 -10.79 10.60
C ALA A 35 -4.93 -9.76 10.25
N ARG A 36 -5.32 -8.55 9.85
CA ARG A 36 -4.39 -7.43 9.59
C ARG A 36 -3.52 -7.09 10.79
N ASN A 37 -4.11 -7.05 11.98
CA ASN A 37 -3.41 -6.73 13.22
C ASN A 37 -2.41 -7.84 13.60
N ASP A 38 -2.83 -9.11 13.53
CA ASP A 38 -2.00 -10.26 13.90
C ASP A 38 -0.91 -10.57 12.85
N TYR A 39 -1.01 -10.00 11.64
CA TYR A 39 -0.02 -10.15 10.56
C TYR A 39 1.40 -9.79 10.98
N ILE A 40 1.56 -8.92 11.97
CA ILE A 40 2.86 -8.57 12.55
C ILE A 40 3.68 -9.79 12.96
N LYS A 41 3.03 -10.88 13.40
CA LYS A 41 3.72 -12.13 13.77
C LYS A 41 4.45 -12.75 12.59
N MET A 42 3.85 -12.74 11.40
CA MET A 42 4.47 -13.28 10.19
C MET A 42 5.62 -12.42 9.69
N ILE A 43 5.58 -11.11 9.96
CA ILE A 43 6.68 -10.19 9.63
C ILE A 43 7.87 -10.41 10.58
N LEU A 44 7.60 -10.55 11.89
CA LEU A 44 8.65 -10.67 12.91
C LEU A 44 9.34 -12.03 12.93
N SER A 45 8.64 -13.09 12.53
CA SER A 45 9.16 -14.47 12.58
C SER A 45 8.61 -15.31 11.43
N PRO A 46 9.04 -15.04 10.18
CA PRO A 46 8.55 -15.76 9.01
C PRO A 46 9.01 -17.22 9.05
N SER A 47 8.04 -18.14 9.06
CA SER A 47 8.27 -19.59 8.94
C SER A 47 6.99 -20.30 8.53
N ASP A 48 7.10 -21.52 7.99
CA ASP A 48 5.94 -22.36 7.64
C ASP A 48 5.02 -22.59 8.84
N LYS A 49 5.61 -22.74 10.04
CA LYS A 49 4.86 -22.89 11.29
C LYS A 49 4.05 -21.65 11.61
N THR A 50 4.67 -20.46 11.58
CA THR A 50 3.99 -19.19 11.87
C THR A 50 2.85 -18.94 10.87
N GLN A 51 3.09 -19.26 9.59
CA GLN A 51 2.08 -19.13 8.55
C GLN A 51 0.90 -20.09 8.79
N TRP A 52 1.19 -21.35 9.11
CA TRP A 52 0.16 -22.33 9.43
C TRP A 52 -0.68 -21.91 10.64
N GLU A 53 -0.05 -21.48 11.75
CA GLU A 53 -0.75 -20.99 12.95
C GLU A 53 -1.62 -19.76 12.65
N PHE A 54 -1.14 -18.86 11.79
CA PHE A 54 -1.91 -17.69 11.37
C PHE A 54 -3.18 -18.08 10.61
N PHE A 55 -3.08 -18.95 9.60
CA PHE A 55 -4.24 -19.35 8.81
C PHE A 55 -5.20 -20.27 9.58
N GLU A 56 -4.71 -21.12 10.48
CA GLU A 56 -5.57 -21.90 11.39
C GLU A 56 -6.46 -20.98 12.24
N ARG A 57 -5.85 -19.92 12.79
CA ARG A 57 -6.55 -18.94 13.62
C ARG A 57 -7.53 -18.07 12.82
N HIS A 58 -7.07 -17.52 11.70
CA HIS A 58 -7.78 -16.42 11.02
C HIS A 58 -8.59 -16.85 9.79
N ALA A 59 -8.28 -17.96 9.13
CA ALA A 59 -8.99 -18.35 7.91
C ALA A 59 -10.36 -18.97 8.21
N THR A 60 -11.38 -18.68 7.41
CA THR A 60 -12.74 -19.24 7.56
C THR A 60 -12.78 -20.75 7.32
N ARG A 61 -11.79 -21.27 6.59
CA ARG A 61 -11.63 -22.67 6.20
C ARG A 61 -10.17 -22.93 5.83
N GLN A 62 -9.85 -24.19 5.51
CA GLN A 62 -8.58 -24.52 4.87
C GLN A 62 -8.51 -23.86 3.48
N LEU A 63 -7.43 -23.14 3.23
CA LEU A 63 -7.20 -22.39 1.99
C LEU A 63 -6.38 -23.21 1.00
N THR A 64 -6.64 -23.02 -0.30
CA THR A 64 -5.76 -23.54 -1.35
C THR A 64 -4.44 -22.76 -1.40
N HIS A 65 -3.47 -23.25 -2.17
CA HIS A 65 -2.21 -22.55 -2.35
C HIS A 65 -2.42 -21.16 -3.00
N GLU A 66 -3.33 -21.05 -3.98
CA GLU A 66 -3.65 -19.77 -4.61
C GLU A 66 -4.31 -18.80 -3.61
N GLU A 67 -5.21 -19.30 -2.76
CA GLU A 67 -5.91 -18.48 -1.76
C GLU A 67 -4.98 -18.01 -0.65
N VAL A 68 -4.02 -18.83 -0.25
CA VAL A 68 -2.92 -18.41 0.64
C VAL A 68 -2.13 -17.28 -0.02
N GLY A 69 -1.74 -17.44 -1.28
CA GLY A 69 -1.03 -16.39 -2.03
C GLY A 69 -1.82 -15.08 -2.10
N LEU A 70 -3.11 -15.15 -2.41
CA LEU A 70 -4.01 -13.98 -2.43
C LEU A 70 -4.11 -13.33 -1.04
N SER A 71 -4.31 -14.13 0.01
CA SER A 71 -4.42 -13.66 1.40
C SER A 71 -3.17 -12.91 1.85
N LEU A 72 -1.99 -13.42 1.52
CA LEU A 72 -0.72 -12.76 1.83
C LEU A 72 -0.58 -11.43 1.06
N LYS A 73 -1.01 -11.37 -0.21
CA LYS A 73 -1.02 -10.11 -0.97
C LYS A 73 -1.95 -9.07 -0.34
N LEU A 74 -3.15 -9.46 0.08
CA LEU A 74 -4.10 -8.58 0.78
C LEU A 74 -3.50 -8.01 2.07
N LEU A 75 -2.80 -8.83 2.85
CA LEU A 75 -2.14 -8.38 4.08
C LEU A 75 -0.95 -7.44 3.80
N GLU A 76 -0.19 -7.68 2.73
CA GLU A 76 0.89 -6.78 2.31
C GLU A 76 0.36 -5.45 1.75
N ILE A 77 -0.80 -5.42 1.09
CA ILE A 77 -1.48 -4.18 0.67
C ILE A 77 -1.72 -3.28 1.90
N GLU A 78 -2.34 -3.82 2.95
CA GLU A 78 -2.61 -3.08 4.17
C GLU A 78 -1.33 -2.66 4.90
N ARG A 79 -0.30 -3.53 4.90
CA ARG A 79 1.01 -3.17 5.46
C ARG A 79 1.62 -1.97 4.74
N HIS A 80 1.60 -1.98 3.41
CA HIS A 80 2.10 -0.85 2.63
C HIS A 80 1.25 0.39 2.81
N ALA A 81 -0.08 0.25 2.90
CA ALA A 81 -0.98 1.36 3.19
C ALA A 81 -0.64 2.06 4.52
N MET A 82 -0.31 1.30 5.57
CA MET A 82 0.18 1.88 6.84
C MET A 82 1.55 2.55 6.69
N LEU A 83 2.48 1.94 5.96
CA LEU A 83 3.84 2.47 5.76
C LEU A 83 3.88 3.81 4.98
N MET A 84 2.85 4.10 4.18
CA MET A 84 2.68 5.40 3.51
C MET A 84 2.63 6.59 4.50
N TYR A 85 2.33 6.34 5.78
CA TYR A 85 2.13 7.38 6.79
C TYR A 85 3.31 7.52 7.77
N THR A 86 4.47 6.98 7.43
CA THR A 86 5.70 7.18 8.21
C THR A 86 6.06 8.67 8.30
N SER A 87 6.37 9.14 9.51
CA SER A 87 6.46 10.59 9.81
C SER A 87 7.62 11.32 9.11
N CYS A 88 8.72 10.62 8.84
CA CYS A 88 9.92 11.19 8.22
C CYS A 88 9.65 11.80 6.83
N GLY A 89 8.70 11.24 6.07
CA GLY A 89 8.41 11.72 4.72
C GLY A 89 7.67 13.05 4.62
N TRP A 90 7.35 13.69 5.75
CA TRP A 90 6.62 14.96 5.81
C TRP A 90 7.49 16.16 6.20
N PHE A 91 8.75 15.93 6.57
CA PHE A 91 9.57 16.94 7.23
C PHE A 91 10.20 17.95 6.26
N PHE A 92 10.71 17.49 5.12
CA PHE A 92 11.59 18.28 4.26
C PHE A 92 10.89 19.29 3.35
N ASN A 93 11.69 20.10 2.65
CA ASN A 93 11.18 21.23 1.87
C ASN A 93 10.41 20.82 0.62
N ASP A 94 10.72 19.64 0.04
CA ASP A 94 10.13 19.17 -1.22
C ASP A 94 9.63 17.72 -1.19
N ILE A 95 8.63 17.45 -2.02
CA ILE A 95 8.07 16.11 -2.26
C ILE A 95 9.05 15.15 -2.97
N SER A 96 10.12 15.65 -3.59
CA SER A 96 11.18 14.83 -4.19
C SER A 96 12.24 14.36 -3.18
N GLY A 97 12.10 14.67 -1.89
CA GLY A 97 13.00 14.18 -0.85
C GLY A 97 12.97 12.65 -0.74
N ILE A 98 14.09 12.04 -0.34
CA ILE A 98 14.24 10.57 -0.32
C ILE A 98 13.19 9.89 0.58
N GLU A 99 12.80 10.54 1.68
CA GLU A 99 11.80 10.04 2.63
C GLU A 99 10.40 10.08 2.01
N THR A 100 10.06 11.15 1.30
CA THR A 100 8.78 11.26 0.61
C THR A 100 8.71 10.30 -0.60
N VAL A 101 9.82 10.13 -1.32
CA VAL A 101 9.94 9.12 -2.38
C VAL A 101 9.75 7.71 -1.80
N GLN A 102 10.23 7.44 -0.58
CA GLN A 102 10.00 6.16 0.07
C GLN A 102 8.51 5.93 0.40
N ILE A 103 7.78 6.95 0.88
CA ILE A 103 6.32 6.88 1.03
C ILE A 103 5.64 6.56 -0.30
N LEU A 104 6.05 7.22 -1.38
CA LEU A 104 5.50 6.97 -2.72
C LEU A 104 5.85 5.58 -3.26
N ARG A 105 6.99 4.99 -2.87
CA ARG A 105 7.32 3.60 -3.18
C ARG A 105 6.39 2.62 -2.46
N TYR A 106 6.01 2.89 -1.21
CA TYR A 106 4.99 2.09 -0.53
C TYR A 106 3.64 2.19 -1.22
N ALA A 107 3.23 3.39 -1.64
CA ALA A 107 2.02 3.59 -2.44
C ALA A 107 2.06 2.77 -3.75
N ALA A 108 3.16 2.87 -4.50
CA ALA A 108 3.36 2.13 -5.74
C ALA A 108 3.29 0.61 -5.53
N ARG A 109 3.90 0.11 -4.45
CA ARG A 109 3.88 -1.32 -4.14
C ARG A 109 2.48 -1.80 -3.76
N ALA A 110 1.72 -1.03 -2.98
CA ALA A 110 0.34 -1.35 -2.66
C ALA A 110 -0.53 -1.40 -3.94
N ILE A 111 -0.37 -0.42 -4.83
CA ILE A 111 -1.07 -0.38 -6.13
C ILE A 111 -0.71 -1.61 -6.99
N GLN A 112 0.56 -1.98 -7.06
CA GLN A 112 1.00 -3.17 -7.81
C GLN A 112 0.41 -4.46 -7.25
N LEU A 113 0.35 -4.61 -5.92
CA LEU A 113 -0.28 -5.78 -5.31
C LEU A 113 -1.78 -5.81 -5.58
N ALA A 114 -2.45 -4.65 -5.53
CA ALA A 114 -3.87 -4.53 -5.80
C ALA A 114 -4.21 -4.82 -7.28
N SER A 115 -3.32 -4.53 -8.23
CA SER A 115 -3.58 -4.80 -9.66
C SER A 115 -3.67 -6.29 -10.00
N ASP A 116 -3.14 -7.17 -9.15
CA ASP A 116 -3.30 -8.62 -9.29
C ASP A 116 -4.70 -9.10 -8.85
N ILE A 117 -5.48 -8.23 -8.19
CA ILE A 117 -6.72 -8.55 -7.50
C ILE A 117 -7.91 -7.83 -8.14
N THR A 118 -7.70 -6.58 -8.56
CA THR A 118 -8.73 -5.74 -9.17
C THR A 118 -8.27 -5.15 -10.49
N GLN A 119 -9.25 -4.82 -11.34
CA GLN A 119 -9.03 -4.09 -12.60
C GLN A 119 -9.21 -2.57 -12.43
N LYS A 120 -9.39 -2.06 -11.20
CA LYS A 120 -9.47 -0.61 -10.93
C LYS A 120 -8.17 0.09 -11.39
N PRO A 121 -8.24 1.24 -12.08
CA PRO A 121 -7.06 1.96 -12.60
C PRO A 121 -6.37 2.80 -11.50
N LEU A 122 -6.10 2.20 -10.35
CA LEU A 122 -5.65 2.87 -9.12
C LEU A 122 -4.41 3.75 -9.34
N GLU A 123 -3.48 3.30 -10.18
CA GLU A 123 -2.26 4.07 -10.47
C GLU A 123 -2.56 5.41 -11.13
N GLU A 124 -3.35 5.42 -12.21
CA GLU A 124 -3.57 6.65 -12.96
C GLU A 124 -4.43 7.64 -12.15
N GLU A 125 -5.42 7.14 -11.40
CA GLU A 125 -6.20 7.97 -10.48
C GLU A 125 -5.31 8.54 -9.36
N PHE A 126 -4.49 7.70 -8.71
CA PHE A 126 -3.50 8.18 -7.73
C PHE A 126 -2.61 9.29 -8.29
N LEU A 127 -2.12 9.12 -9.52
CA LEU A 127 -1.29 10.12 -10.20
C LEU A 127 -2.03 11.42 -10.53
N GLN A 128 -3.35 11.38 -10.74
CA GLN A 128 -4.18 12.58 -10.91
C GLN A 128 -4.30 13.37 -9.61
N HIS A 129 -4.53 12.68 -8.48
CA HIS A 129 -4.51 13.31 -7.15
C HIS A 129 -3.13 13.89 -6.85
N LEU A 130 -2.08 13.10 -7.07
CA LEU A 130 -0.69 13.47 -6.76
C LEU A 130 -0.15 14.63 -7.61
N ALA A 131 -0.70 14.87 -8.80
CA ALA A 131 -0.35 16.01 -9.65
C ALA A 131 -0.65 17.38 -9.00
N LYS A 132 -1.55 17.43 -8.00
CA LYS A 132 -1.86 18.64 -7.23
C LYS A 132 -0.73 19.01 -6.26
N ALA A 133 0.10 18.05 -5.87
CA ALA A 133 1.26 18.30 -5.01
C ALA A 133 2.38 18.98 -5.81
N LYS A 134 2.58 20.29 -5.65
CA LYS A 134 3.62 21.04 -6.39
C LYS A 134 5.02 20.82 -5.81
N SER A 135 5.95 20.36 -6.65
CA SER A 135 7.37 20.32 -6.30
C SER A 135 8.00 21.70 -6.54
N ASN A 136 8.93 22.07 -5.68
CA ASN A 136 9.80 23.23 -5.78
C ASN A 136 10.93 23.01 -6.79
N VAL A 137 11.18 21.75 -7.22
CA VAL A 137 12.20 21.41 -8.20
C VAL A 137 11.60 21.46 -9.61
N PRO A 138 12.10 22.33 -10.52
CA PRO A 138 11.54 22.50 -11.87
C PRO A 138 11.51 21.22 -12.70
N GLU A 139 12.47 20.32 -12.48
CA GLU A 139 12.57 19.05 -13.16
C GLU A 139 11.33 18.15 -12.94
N PHE A 140 10.79 18.14 -11.72
CA PHE A 140 9.66 17.28 -11.36
C PHE A 140 8.32 17.96 -11.57
N LYS A 141 8.24 19.29 -11.34
CA LYS A 141 7.03 20.13 -11.41
C LYS A 141 5.94 19.77 -10.38
N THR A 142 5.59 18.50 -10.25
CA THR A 142 4.52 17.96 -9.42
C THR A 142 4.90 16.60 -8.82
N GLY A 143 4.13 16.13 -7.84
CA GLY A 143 4.27 14.80 -7.28
C GLY A 143 4.11 13.69 -8.33
N ARG A 144 3.27 13.89 -9.36
CA ARG A 144 3.19 12.97 -10.52
C ARG A 144 4.54 12.85 -11.24
N GLY A 145 5.25 13.97 -11.41
CA GLY A 145 6.58 13.97 -12.03
C GLY A 145 7.62 13.29 -11.16
N VAL A 146 7.57 13.53 -9.84
CA VAL A 146 8.40 12.80 -8.86
C VAL A 146 8.16 11.29 -8.94
N TYR A 147 6.90 10.86 -8.91
CA TYR A 147 6.55 9.44 -8.98
C TYR A 147 7.08 8.79 -10.27
N LYS A 148 6.80 9.40 -11.42
CA LYS A 148 7.25 8.85 -12.71
C LYS A 148 8.78 8.75 -12.81
N LYS A 149 9.51 9.74 -12.29
CA LYS A 149 10.98 9.78 -12.41
C LYS A 149 11.75 9.02 -11.34
N LEU A 150 11.27 9.01 -10.09
CA LEU A 150 12.03 8.51 -8.94
C LEU A 150 11.45 7.23 -8.33
N VAL A 151 10.19 6.90 -8.64
CA VAL A 151 9.53 5.69 -8.16
C VAL A 151 9.45 4.66 -9.28
N LYS A 152 8.87 5.00 -10.44
CA LYS A 152 8.71 4.07 -11.57
C LYS A 152 10.01 3.74 -12.31
N ALA A 153 10.97 4.66 -12.37
CA ALA A 153 12.22 4.42 -13.09
C ALA A 153 13.13 3.39 -12.39
N VAL A 154 12.80 2.99 -11.16
CA VAL A 154 13.60 2.07 -10.32
C VAL A 154 12.82 0.78 -10.00
N ALA A 155 11.59 0.65 -10.50
CA ALA A 155 10.67 -0.46 -10.21
C ALA A 155 10.59 -1.44 -11.38
#